data_AF-A0A4D6WSL0-F1
#
_entry.id   AF-A0A4D6WSL0-F1
#
_cell.length_a   1.000
_cell.length_b   1.000
_cell.length_c   1.000
_cell.angle_alpha   90.00
_cell.angle_beta   90.00
_cell.angle_gamma   90.00
#
_symmetry.space_group_name_H-M   'P 1'
#
loop_
_entity.id
_entity.type
_entity.pdbx_description
1 polymer ?
#
loop_
_entity_poly.entity_id
_entity_poly.type
_entity_poly.pdbx_seq_one_letter_code
_entity_poly.pdbx_strand_id
1 'polypeptide(L)'
;MKKIALLLSILLFFFSSPNLLNADVAGLVPCKDSIKFNKRLKTSVKKLEVRLPKYQPDTPPYLALQKQIKKTKIRFDKYAQSGILCGSDGLPHLITDGRWNHAGEFMIPGLLFIYITGWIGWVGRGYLQAISSTNKPTEKEIIVDVPLALKFSLSGFIWPLAALQEFTSGNLLASNDDITVSPR
;
A
#
# COMPACT_ATOMS: atom_id res chain seq x y z
N MET A 1 -45.17 -7.90 19.63
CA MET A 1 -45.34 -8.18 18.18
C MET A 1 -44.57 -7.18 17.29
N LYS A 2 -44.76 -5.85 17.41
CA LYS A 2 -44.02 -4.84 16.60
C LYS A 2 -42.49 -4.94 16.65
N LYS A 3 -41.89 -5.20 17.84
CA LYS A 3 -40.43 -5.34 18.00
C LYS A 3 -39.86 -6.59 17.30
N ILE A 4 -40.63 -7.67 17.22
CA ILE A 4 -40.23 -8.91 16.56
C ILE A 4 -40.29 -8.74 15.04
N ALA A 5 -41.32 -8.09 14.52
CA ALA A 5 -41.44 -7.76 13.10
C ALA A 5 -40.31 -6.84 12.60
N LEU A 6 -39.87 -5.89 13.44
CA LEU A 6 -38.77 -4.97 13.11
C LEU A 6 -37.41 -5.69 13.10
N LEU A 7 -37.22 -6.66 14.00
CA LEU A 7 -36.01 -7.48 14.07
C LEU A 7 -35.93 -8.47 12.89
N LEU A 8 -37.07 -9.04 12.47
CA LEU A 8 -37.18 -9.89 11.27
C LEU A 8 -36.96 -9.11 9.97
N SER A 9 -37.45 -7.86 9.88
CA SER A 9 -37.21 -6.98 8.73
C SER A 9 -35.72 -6.64 8.56
N ILE A 10 -35.02 -6.31 9.65
CA ILE A 10 -33.58 -6.07 9.63
C ILE A 10 -32.81 -7.33 9.23
N LEU A 11 -33.21 -8.50 9.74
CA LEU A 11 -32.58 -9.78 9.38
C LEU A 11 -32.76 -10.12 7.89
N LEU A 12 -33.95 -9.85 7.33
CA LEU A 12 -34.24 -10.04 5.90
C LEU A 12 -33.43 -9.10 5.00
N PHE A 13 -33.17 -7.86 5.43
CA PHE A 13 -32.27 -6.92 4.74
C PHE A 13 -30.80 -7.35 4.79
N PHE A 14 -30.36 -8.07 5.83
CA PHE A 14 -29.01 -8.64 5.90
C PHE A 14 -28.85 -9.92 5.07
N PHE A 15 -29.93 -10.69 4.84
CA PHE A 15 -29.92 -11.91 4.03
C PHE A 15 -30.21 -11.69 2.54
N SER A 16 -30.64 -10.49 2.13
CA SER A 16 -30.65 -10.12 0.72
C SER A 16 -29.22 -9.86 0.25
N SER A 17 -28.50 -10.93 -0.05
CA SER A 17 -27.23 -10.89 -0.75
C SER A 17 -27.40 -10.03 -2.01
N PRO A 18 -26.65 -8.94 -2.20
CA PRO A 18 -26.54 -8.38 -3.53
C PRO A 18 -25.96 -9.49 -4.41
N ASN A 19 -26.66 -9.85 -5.48
CA ASN A 19 -26.06 -10.66 -6.54
C ASN A 19 -24.72 -10.01 -6.87
N LEU A 20 -23.62 -10.78 -6.77
CA LEU A 20 -22.29 -10.37 -7.19
C LEU A 20 -22.35 -10.06 -8.68
N LEU A 21 -22.69 -8.82 -9.00
CA LEU A 21 -22.46 -8.26 -10.32
C LEU A 21 -20.94 -8.24 -10.49
N ASN A 22 -20.42 -9.20 -11.25
CA ASN A 22 -19.11 -9.10 -11.86
C ASN A 22 -19.19 -7.91 -12.83
N ALA A 23 -18.99 -6.71 -12.30
CA ALA A 23 -18.80 -5.54 -13.12
C ALA A 23 -17.44 -5.74 -13.82
N ASP A 24 -17.48 -6.18 -15.08
CA ASP A 24 -16.34 -6.19 -15.97
C ASP A 24 -15.73 -4.79 -15.97
N VAL A 25 -14.60 -4.64 -15.26
CA VAL A 25 -13.97 -3.34 -15.09
C VAL A 25 -13.30 -2.99 -16.41
N ALA A 26 -13.85 -2.01 -17.13
CA ALA A 26 -13.28 -1.50 -18.38
C ALA A 26 -12.96 -2.57 -19.46
N GLY A 27 -13.70 -3.70 -19.48
CA GLY A 27 -13.46 -4.80 -20.42
C GLY A 27 -12.18 -5.61 -20.14
N LEU A 28 -11.65 -5.54 -18.93
CA LEU A 28 -10.53 -6.35 -18.47
C LEU A 28 -11.01 -7.74 -18.04
N VAL A 29 -10.18 -8.75 -18.26
CA VAL A 29 -10.47 -10.15 -17.89
C VAL A 29 -9.55 -10.62 -16.77
N PRO A 30 -9.95 -11.57 -15.90
CA PRO A 30 -9.04 -12.14 -14.91
C PRO A 30 -7.75 -12.66 -15.56
N CYS A 31 -6.59 -12.32 -15.00
CA CYS A 31 -5.30 -12.71 -15.59
C CYS A 31 -5.12 -14.23 -15.71
N LYS A 32 -5.77 -15.01 -14.83
CA LYS A 32 -5.82 -16.48 -14.91
C LYS A 32 -6.40 -16.98 -16.24
N ASP A 33 -7.39 -16.28 -16.77
CA ASP A 33 -8.15 -16.67 -17.96
C ASP A 33 -7.58 -16.00 -19.25
N SER A 34 -6.62 -15.08 -19.09
CA SER A 34 -6.00 -14.39 -20.22
C SER A 34 -5.02 -15.28 -21.00
N ILE A 35 -5.36 -15.57 -22.25
CA ILE A 35 -4.51 -16.32 -23.19
C ILE A 35 -3.17 -15.58 -23.42
N LYS A 36 -3.21 -14.24 -23.52
CA LYS A 36 -2.02 -13.41 -23.75
C LYS A 36 -1.09 -13.40 -22.53
N PHE A 37 -1.63 -13.39 -21.31
CA PHE A 37 -0.86 -13.53 -20.08
C PHE A 37 -0.13 -14.88 -20.02
N ASN A 38 -0.83 -15.98 -20.31
CA ASN A 38 -0.23 -17.32 -20.40
C ASN A 38 0.82 -17.44 -21.51
N LYS A 39 0.61 -16.78 -22.65
CA LYS A 39 1.63 -16.68 -23.72
C LYS A 39 2.89 -15.99 -23.22
N ARG A 40 2.78 -14.90 -22.46
CA ARG A 40 3.93 -14.20 -21.85
C ARG A 40 4.69 -15.08 -20.86
N LEU A 41 3.99 -15.86 -20.03
CA LEU A 41 4.62 -16.84 -19.14
C LEU A 41 5.47 -17.83 -19.95
N LYS A 42 4.87 -18.49 -20.95
CA LYS A 42 5.57 -19.46 -21.81
C LYS A 42 6.78 -18.86 -22.52
N THR A 43 6.63 -17.67 -23.11
CA THR A 43 7.75 -16.97 -23.76
C THR A 43 8.86 -16.60 -22.79
N SER A 44 8.52 -16.11 -21.59
CA SER A 44 9.51 -15.72 -20.57
C SER A 44 10.31 -16.92 -20.07
N VAL A 45 9.61 -18.03 -19.80
CA VAL A 45 10.24 -19.28 -19.35
C VAL A 45 11.09 -19.89 -20.47
N LYS A 46 10.56 -19.99 -21.70
CA LYS A 46 11.31 -20.50 -22.85
C LYS A 46 12.60 -19.73 -23.10
N LYS A 47 12.57 -18.39 -22.97
CA LYS A 47 13.79 -17.55 -23.11
C LYS A 47 14.88 -17.89 -22.10
N LEU A 48 14.51 -18.30 -20.89
CA LEU A 48 15.44 -18.72 -19.85
C LEU A 48 15.90 -20.17 -20.07
N GLU A 49 14.98 -21.06 -20.45
CA GLU A 49 15.28 -22.46 -20.75
C GLU A 49 16.24 -22.60 -21.94
N VAL A 50 16.13 -21.75 -22.97
CA VAL A 50 17.09 -21.70 -24.10
C VAL A 50 18.52 -21.34 -23.66
N ARG A 51 18.69 -20.64 -22.53
CA ARG A 51 20.02 -20.31 -21.98
C ARG A 51 20.59 -21.40 -21.10
N LEU A 52 19.73 -22.22 -20.51
CA LEU A 52 20.09 -23.29 -19.57
C LEU A 52 21.11 -24.30 -20.14
N PRO A 53 20.99 -24.82 -21.39
CA PRO A 53 21.94 -25.79 -21.94
C PRO A 53 23.32 -25.19 -22.27
N LYS A 54 23.49 -23.86 -22.21
CA LYS A 54 24.80 -23.20 -22.42
C LYS A 54 25.73 -23.33 -21.22
N TYR A 55 25.22 -23.80 -20.08
CA TYR A 55 25.96 -23.94 -18.83
C TYR A 55 25.94 -25.40 -18.38
N GLN A 56 27.05 -25.86 -17.81
CA GLN A 56 27.12 -27.20 -17.23
C GLN A 56 26.21 -27.30 -16.00
N PRO A 57 25.62 -28.48 -15.74
CA PRO A 57 24.90 -28.76 -14.50
C PRO A 57 25.74 -28.39 -13.28
N ASP A 58 25.10 -27.89 -12.22
CA ASP A 58 25.70 -27.52 -10.93
C ASP A 58 26.69 -26.34 -10.91
N THR A 59 26.88 -25.66 -12.05
CA THR A 59 27.61 -24.39 -12.06
C THR A 59 26.75 -23.26 -11.44
N PRO A 60 27.37 -22.26 -10.76
CA PRO A 60 26.65 -21.09 -10.26
C PRO A 60 25.69 -20.40 -11.27
N PRO A 61 26.06 -20.18 -12.55
CA PRO A 61 25.14 -19.62 -13.54
C PRO A 61 23.94 -20.53 -13.86
N TYR A 62 24.14 -21.85 -13.87
CA TYR A 62 23.07 -22.82 -14.09
C TYR A 62 22.03 -22.78 -12.96
N LEU A 63 22.50 -22.81 -11.70
CA LEU A 63 21.63 -22.70 -10.51
C LEU A 63 20.91 -21.34 -10.45
N ALA A 64 21.57 -20.25 -10.83
CA ALA A 64 20.96 -18.93 -10.92
C ALA A 64 19.80 -18.89 -11.93
N LEU A 65 20.00 -19.49 -13.12
CA LEU A 65 18.95 -19.60 -14.14
C LEU A 65 17.78 -20.46 -13.68
N GLN A 66 18.03 -21.59 -13.03
CA GLN A 66 16.96 -22.41 -12.44
C GLN A 66 16.16 -21.62 -11.39
N LYS A 67 16.84 -20.89 -10.50
CA LYS A 67 16.18 -20.01 -9.52
C LYS A 67 15.37 -18.92 -10.19
N GLN A 68 15.86 -18.35 -11.29
CA GLN A 68 15.13 -17.34 -12.06
C GLN A 68 13.89 -17.91 -12.75
N ILE A 69 13.96 -19.12 -13.31
CA ILE A 69 12.80 -19.83 -13.87
C ILE A 69 11.75 -20.07 -12.78
N LYS A 70 12.17 -20.58 -11.61
CA LYS A 70 11.29 -20.80 -10.46
C LYS A 70 10.63 -19.50 -9.98
N LYS A 71 11.40 -18.42 -9.81
CA LYS A 71 10.87 -17.09 -9.45
C LYS A 71 9.87 -16.58 -10.49
N THR A 72 10.15 -16.80 -11.77
CA THR A 72 9.26 -16.38 -12.85
C THR A 72 7.92 -17.11 -12.78
N LYS A 73 7.94 -18.45 -12.66
CA LYS A 73 6.71 -19.25 -12.50
C LYS A 73 5.89 -18.78 -11.28
N ILE A 74 6.54 -18.70 -10.11
CA ILE A 74 5.91 -18.22 -8.86
C ILE A 74 5.28 -16.83 -9.03
N ARG A 75 5.94 -15.90 -9.73
CA ARG A 75 5.40 -14.54 -9.95
C ARG A 75 4.12 -14.58 -10.77
N PHE A 76 4.11 -15.31 -11.88
CA PHE A 76 2.92 -15.44 -12.74
C PHE A 76 1.79 -16.17 -11.99
N ASP A 77 2.12 -17.20 -11.21
CA ASP A 77 1.14 -17.94 -10.39
C ASP A 77 0.50 -17.01 -9.34
N LYS A 78 1.30 -16.19 -8.65
CA LYS A 78 0.79 -15.21 -7.67
C LYS A 78 -0.17 -14.20 -8.31
N TYR A 79 0.16 -13.65 -9.48
CA TYR A 79 -0.72 -12.74 -10.20
C TYR A 79 -2.01 -13.44 -10.68
N ALA A 80 -1.93 -14.69 -11.15
CA ALA A 80 -3.11 -15.44 -11.54
C ALA A 80 -4.03 -15.75 -10.34
N GLN A 81 -3.46 -15.96 -9.16
CA GLN A 81 -4.21 -16.27 -7.93
C GLN A 81 -4.75 -15.03 -7.21
N SER A 82 -4.15 -13.85 -7.41
CA SER A 82 -4.55 -12.63 -6.71
C SER A 82 -5.81 -11.95 -7.25
N GLY A 83 -6.46 -12.52 -8.27
CA GLY A 83 -7.68 -11.94 -8.86
C GLY A 83 -7.45 -10.66 -9.66
N ILE A 84 -6.20 -10.32 -10.00
CA ILE A 84 -5.88 -9.12 -10.77
C ILE A 84 -6.38 -9.25 -12.21
N LEU A 85 -6.77 -8.13 -12.79
CA LEU A 85 -7.35 -8.06 -14.13
C LEU A 85 -6.26 -7.78 -15.16
N CYS A 86 -6.38 -8.38 -16.34
CA CYS A 86 -5.46 -8.27 -17.46
C CYS A 86 -6.15 -7.63 -18.67
N GLY A 87 -5.44 -6.72 -19.33
CA GLY A 87 -5.90 -6.09 -20.56
C GLY A 87 -5.68 -6.93 -21.82
N SER A 88 -5.97 -6.33 -22.97
CA SER A 88 -5.71 -6.90 -24.29
C SER A 88 -4.21 -7.03 -24.60
N ASP A 89 -3.33 -6.49 -23.76
CA ASP A 89 -1.88 -6.65 -23.77
C ASP A 89 -1.41 -7.91 -23.02
N GLY A 90 -2.28 -8.53 -22.21
CA GLY A 90 -1.94 -9.63 -21.32
C GLY A 90 -1.05 -9.21 -20.16
N LEU A 91 -1.11 -7.94 -19.73
CA LEU A 91 -0.42 -7.44 -18.54
C LEU A 91 -1.44 -7.17 -17.43
N PRO A 92 -1.08 -7.39 -16.15
CA PRO A 92 -1.93 -7.02 -15.02
C PRO A 92 -2.12 -5.50 -14.94
N HIS A 93 -3.38 -5.05 -14.85
CA HIS A 93 -3.79 -3.66 -14.64
C HIS A 93 -4.35 -3.52 -13.23
N LEU A 94 -4.08 -2.37 -12.60
CA LEU A 94 -4.54 -2.08 -11.24
C LEU A 94 -5.79 -1.21 -11.28
N ILE A 95 -6.75 -1.50 -10.41
CA ILE A 95 -7.98 -0.73 -10.23
C ILE A 95 -7.84 0.15 -8.99
N THR A 96 -7.94 1.46 -9.18
CA THR A 96 -7.69 2.48 -8.14
C THR A 96 -8.94 3.29 -7.79
N ASP A 97 -10.13 2.79 -8.08
CA ASP A 97 -11.40 3.52 -7.92
C ASP A 97 -12.02 3.43 -6.51
N GLY A 98 -11.35 2.73 -5.59
CA GLY A 98 -11.81 2.57 -4.20
C GLY A 98 -12.71 1.36 -3.95
N ARG A 99 -12.98 0.52 -4.96
CA ARG A 99 -13.78 -0.71 -4.75
C ARG A 99 -13.07 -1.72 -3.83
N TRP A 100 -13.82 -2.33 -2.92
CA TRP A 100 -13.28 -3.31 -1.98
C TRP A 100 -12.82 -4.61 -2.64
N ASN A 101 -13.43 -5.00 -3.77
CA ASN A 101 -13.06 -6.19 -4.53
C ASN A 101 -11.62 -6.16 -5.07
N HIS A 102 -11.04 -4.96 -5.22
CA HIS A 102 -9.64 -4.76 -5.65
C HIS A 102 -8.84 -3.91 -4.63
N ALA A 103 -9.28 -3.84 -3.36
CA ALA A 103 -8.64 -3.00 -2.36
C ALA A 103 -7.16 -3.36 -2.10
N GLY A 104 -6.78 -4.62 -2.32
CA GLY A 104 -5.40 -5.09 -2.20
C GLY A 104 -4.44 -4.49 -3.25
N GLU A 105 -4.96 -3.94 -4.35
CA GLU A 105 -4.15 -3.40 -5.44
C GLU A 105 -3.64 -1.98 -5.15
N PHE A 106 -4.47 -1.14 -4.51
CA PHE A 106 -4.15 0.26 -4.26
C PHE A 106 -4.57 0.76 -2.88
N MET A 107 -5.81 0.51 -2.45
CA MET A 107 -6.35 1.10 -1.22
C MET A 107 -5.60 0.66 0.04
N ILE A 108 -5.35 -0.63 0.20
CA ILE A 108 -4.64 -1.18 1.36
C ILE A 108 -3.17 -0.71 1.37
N PRO A 109 -2.39 -0.86 0.28
CA PRO A 109 -1.04 -0.28 0.20
C PRO A 109 -1.00 1.24 0.39
N GLY A 110 -2.00 1.96 -0.11
CA GLY A 110 -2.11 3.42 0.00
C GLY A 110 -2.36 3.87 1.44
N LEU A 111 -3.29 3.24 2.16
CA LEU A 111 -3.51 3.51 3.58
C LEU A 111 -2.28 3.16 4.42
N LEU A 112 -1.62 2.05 4.12
CA LEU A 112 -0.36 1.68 4.76
C LEU A 112 0.73 2.74 4.52
N PHE A 113 0.83 3.25 3.28
CA PHE A 113 1.76 4.31 2.94
C PHE A 113 1.48 5.58 3.74
N ILE A 114 0.24 6.07 3.74
CA ILE A 114 -0.16 7.26 4.51
C ILE A 114 0.09 7.06 6.01
N TYR A 115 -0.15 5.87 6.54
CA TYR A 115 0.15 5.55 7.93
C TYR A 115 1.64 5.67 8.25
N ILE A 116 2.52 5.10 7.40
CA ILE A 116 3.97 5.16 7.58
C ILE A 116 4.49 6.58 7.42
N THR A 117 4.10 7.29 6.36
CA THR A 117 4.57 8.67 6.13
C THR A 117 4.01 9.65 7.16
N GLY A 118 2.77 9.45 7.60
CA GLY A 118 2.17 10.21 8.68
C GLY A 118 2.89 9.98 10.00
N TRP A 119 3.29 8.75 10.31
CA TRP A 119 4.12 8.45 11.48
C TRP A 119 5.46 9.20 11.39
N ILE A 120 6.19 9.05 10.27
CA ILE A 120 7.49 9.72 10.07
C ILE A 120 7.35 11.24 10.23
N GLY A 121 6.36 11.85 9.56
CA GLY A 121 6.10 13.28 9.65
C GLY A 121 5.72 13.73 11.06
N TRP A 122 4.90 12.96 11.77
CA TRP A 122 4.47 13.28 13.13
C TRP A 122 5.62 13.23 14.14
N VAL A 123 6.48 12.21 14.04
CA VAL A 123 7.66 12.08 14.89
C VAL A 123 8.65 13.21 14.63
N GLY A 124 8.90 13.53 13.35
CA GLY A 124 9.76 14.64 12.96
C GLY A 124 9.24 15.97 13.51
N ARG A 125 7.95 16.26 13.35
CA ARG A 125 7.30 17.46 13.91
C ARG A 125 7.43 17.51 15.43
N GLY A 126 7.11 16.42 16.13
CA GLY A 126 7.19 16.37 17.59
C GLY A 126 8.62 16.57 18.12
N TYR A 127 9.62 16.01 17.43
CA TYR A 127 11.02 16.24 17.76
C TYR A 127 11.43 17.71 17.59
N LEU A 128 11.09 18.32 16.43
CA LEU A 128 11.39 19.73 16.15
C LEU A 128 10.75 20.68 17.17
N GLN A 129 9.49 20.43 17.55
CA GLN A 129 8.79 21.21 18.58
C GLN A 129 9.43 21.05 19.97
N ALA A 130 9.98 19.89 20.29
CA ALA A 130 10.65 19.67 21.57
C ALA A 130 11.99 20.41 21.65
N ILE A 131 12.78 20.40 20.57
CA ILE A 131 14.09 21.06 20.54
C ILE A 131 13.98 22.58 20.35
N SER A 132 12.89 23.10 19.77
CA SER A 132 12.70 24.53 19.55
C SER A 132 12.65 25.36 20.84
N SER A 133 12.30 24.73 21.96
CA SER A 133 12.29 25.36 23.30
C SER A 133 13.64 25.27 24.03
N THR A 134 14.67 24.68 23.41
CA THR A 134 16.02 24.56 24.00
C THR A 134 16.88 25.79 23.68
N ASN A 135 17.95 26.00 24.45
CA ASN A 135 18.85 27.14 24.26
C ASN A 135 19.55 27.16 22.88
N LYS A 136 19.76 26.00 22.26
CA LYS A 136 20.45 25.85 20.96
C LYS A 136 19.75 24.81 20.08
N PRO A 137 18.62 25.17 19.45
CA PRO A 137 17.85 24.24 18.63
C PRO A 137 18.64 23.70 17.43
N THR A 138 19.42 24.57 16.77
CA THR A 138 20.22 24.22 15.57
C THR A 138 21.31 23.18 15.86
N GLU A 139 21.88 23.18 17.06
CA GLU A 139 22.86 22.17 17.47
C GLU A 139 22.21 20.79 17.59
N LYS A 140 20.96 20.73 18.08
CA LYS A 140 20.19 19.49 18.23
C LYS A 140 19.60 18.96 16.91
N GLU A 141 19.54 19.78 15.87
CA GLU A 141 19.21 19.34 14.52
C GLU A 141 20.39 18.63 13.84
N ILE A 142 21.62 19.11 14.06
CA ILE A 142 22.84 18.51 13.49
C ILE A 142 23.27 17.29 14.32
N ILE A 143 23.31 17.46 15.65
CA ILE A 143 23.66 16.42 16.61
C ILE A 143 22.37 15.94 17.28
N VAL A 144 21.75 14.95 16.65
CA VAL A 144 20.46 14.41 17.09
C VAL A 144 20.56 13.85 18.50
N ASP A 145 19.68 14.34 19.37
CA ASP A 145 19.43 13.77 20.69
C ASP A 145 18.71 12.42 20.54
N VAL A 146 19.49 11.35 20.43
CA VAL A 146 19.01 9.99 20.19
C VAL A 146 17.98 9.52 21.24
N PRO A 147 18.19 9.71 22.56
CA PRO A 147 17.18 9.36 23.56
C PRO A 147 15.84 10.08 23.34
N LEU A 148 15.86 11.38 23.05
CA LEU A 148 14.64 12.15 22.80
C LEU A 148 13.96 11.72 21.48
N ALA A 149 14.74 11.50 20.42
CA ALA A 149 14.23 11.05 19.13
C ALA A 149 13.58 9.66 19.23
N LEU A 150 14.15 8.73 19.99
CA LEU A 150 13.55 7.42 20.25
C LEU A 150 12.24 7.53 21.02
N LYS A 151 12.15 8.42 22.01
CA LYS A 151 10.91 8.68 22.75
C LYS A 151 9.76 9.10 21.81
N PHE A 152 10.02 10.04 20.90
CA PHE A 152 9.02 10.45 19.91
C PHE A 152 8.72 9.35 18.89
N SER A 153 9.75 8.63 18.42
CA SER A 153 9.59 7.51 17.48
C SER A 153 8.63 6.44 18.00
N LEU A 154 8.73 6.12 19.29
CA LEU A 154 7.88 5.12 19.96
C LEU A 154 6.47 5.62 20.27
N SER A 155 6.27 6.92 20.49
CA SER A 155 4.93 7.50 20.75
C SER A 155 4.15 7.83 19.48
N GLY A 156 4.81 7.90 18.32
CA GLY A 156 4.21 8.30 17.04
C GLY A 156 3.21 7.31 16.42
N PHE A 157 3.02 6.11 16.96
CA PHE A 157 2.11 5.11 16.36
C PHE A 157 0.63 5.54 16.40
N ILE A 158 0.23 6.39 17.36
CA ILE A 158 -1.12 6.96 17.48
C ILE A 158 -1.28 8.29 16.73
N TRP A 159 -0.39 8.60 15.78
CA TRP A 159 -0.40 9.88 15.07
C TRP A 159 -1.75 10.28 14.47
N PRO A 160 -2.61 9.40 13.89
CA PRO A 160 -3.86 9.85 13.28
C PRO A 160 -4.80 10.47 14.31
N LEU A 161 -4.86 9.88 15.51
CA LEU A 161 -5.69 10.38 16.60
C LEU A 161 -5.09 11.64 17.23
N ALA A 162 -3.78 11.63 17.48
CA ALA A 162 -3.07 12.78 18.05
C ALA A 162 -3.13 14.01 17.12
N ALA A 163 -2.97 13.81 15.81
CA ALA A 163 -3.08 14.87 14.81
C ALA A 163 -4.50 15.45 14.74
N LEU A 164 -5.53 14.60 14.82
CA LEU A 164 -6.92 15.07 14.89
C LEU A 164 -7.19 15.86 16.17
N GLN A 165 -6.68 15.40 17.32
CA GLN A 165 -6.81 16.12 18.58
C GLN A 165 -6.10 17.48 18.54
N GLU A 166 -4.87 17.56 18.01
CA GLU A 166 -4.17 18.85 17.87
C GLU A 166 -4.83 19.76 16.84
N PHE A 167 -5.45 19.20 15.79
CA PHE A 167 -6.20 19.98 14.82
C PHE A 167 -7.44 20.60 15.45
N THR A 168 -8.23 19.81 16.20
CA THR A 168 -9.44 20.32 16.86
C THR A 168 -9.12 21.24 18.04
N SER A 169 -7.97 21.08 18.69
CA SER A 169 -7.51 21.98 19.76
C SER A 169 -6.86 23.27 19.23
N GLY A 170 -6.65 23.39 17.92
CA GLY A 170 -5.98 24.55 17.30
C GLY A 170 -4.46 24.60 17.47
N ASN A 171 -3.82 23.52 17.94
CA ASN A 171 -2.36 23.46 18.14
C ASN A 171 -1.61 22.91 16.91
N LEU A 172 -2.33 22.40 15.91
CA LEU A 172 -1.70 21.86 14.70
C LEU A 172 -1.19 22.96 13.76
N LEU A 173 -1.92 24.07 13.64
CA LEU A 173 -1.66 25.15 12.70
C LEU A 173 -1.22 26.41 13.45
N ALA A 174 -0.24 27.14 12.90
CA ALA A 174 0.14 28.46 13.38
C ALA A 174 -0.89 29.52 12.93
N SER A 175 -0.99 30.63 13.66
CA SER A 175 -1.79 31.77 13.22
C SER A 175 -1.15 32.44 11.99
N ASN A 176 -1.96 33.12 11.17
CA ASN A 176 -1.43 33.91 10.06
C ASN A 176 -0.52 35.04 10.54
N ASP A 177 -0.72 35.54 11.76
CA ASP A 177 0.08 36.63 12.34
C ASP A 177 1.48 36.16 12.78
N ASP A 178 1.65 34.86 13.05
CA ASP A 178 2.92 34.28 13.48
C ASP A 178 3.84 33.95 12.29
N ILE A 179 3.30 33.97 11.07
CA ILE A 179 4.02 33.62 9.84
C ILE A 179 4.32 34.90 9.06
N THR A 180 5.60 35.20 8.89
CA THR A 180 6.04 36.37 8.12
C THR A 180 5.65 36.21 6.64
N VAL A 181 4.98 37.22 6.09
CA VAL A 181 4.57 37.27 4.68
C VAL A 181 5.30 38.41 3.97
N SER A 182 5.69 38.18 2.71
CA SER A 182 6.18 39.26 1.85
C SER A 182 5.03 40.20 1.46
N PRO A 183 5.31 41.47 1.12
CA PRO A 183 4.31 42.34 0.50
C PRO A 183 3.69 41.65 -0.71
N ARG A 184 2.36 41.74 -0.83
CA ARG A 184 1.54 41.02 -1.81
C ARG A 184 1.25 41.88 -3.03
#